data_AF-A0A9P7FFI8-F1
#
_entry.id   AF-A0A9P7FFI8-F1
#
_cell.length_a   1.000
_cell.length_b   1.000
_cell.length_c   1.000
_cell.angle_alpha   90.00
_cell.angle_beta   90.00
_cell.angle_gamma   90.00
#
_symmetry.space_group_name_H-M   'P 1'
#
loop_
_entity.id
_entity.type
_entity.pdbx_description
1 polymer ?
#
loop_
_entity_poly.entity_id
_entity_poly.type
_entity_poly.pdbx_seq_one_letter_code
_entity_poly.pdbx_strand_id
1 'polypeptide(L)'
;MVRPTIHKTHQDRVQAARDKHIRHYLKCREAILAKRRQVRKEKKHCPVNNPLDDEDEPMSETLQDCIAAVKYAKDDFMAHIKSPRRFFDLLMDKYSKTMPDPELDPTGRGDKSIFEHAIENFENFIDRANGGLDGILQMCSICDEWRAADAICKFMREMVGMVEDILLRLAEGGDSELVVAFMVGELWYQEYKFPI
;
A
#
# COMPACT_ATOMS: atom_id res chain seq x y z
N MET A 1 -7.86 24.64 13.07
CA MET A 1 -7.76 23.46 12.18
C MET A 1 -6.91 22.41 12.88
N VAL A 2 -7.26 21.13 12.78
CA VAL A 2 -6.46 20.04 13.40
C VAL A 2 -5.31 19.69 12.46
N ARG A 3 -4.07 19.63 12.97
CA ARG A 3 -2.91 19.20 12.18
C ARG A 3 -3.00 17.69 11.90
N PRO A 4 -2.50 17.20 10.75
CA PRO A 4 -2.28 15.77 10.57
C PRO A 4 -1.35 15.23 11.66
N THR A 5 -1.73 14.12 12.30
CA THR A 5 -0.86 13.44 13.25
C THR A 5 0.27 12.75 12.48
N ILE A 6 1.49 13.26 12.59
CA ILE A 6 2.67 12.56 12.09
C ILE A 6 2.96 11.42 13.07
N HIS A 7 2.65 10.20 12.65
CA HIS A 7 2.81 8.97 13.42
C HIS A 7 4.31 8.62 13.50
N LYS A 8 4.95 9.03 14.61
CA LYS A 8 6.42 9.03 14.76
C LYS A 8 7.04 7.65 14.97
N THR A 9 6.28 6.67 15.43
CA THR A 9 6.77 5.29 15.59
C THR A 9 6.07 4.33 14.63
N HIS A 10 6.72 3.21 14.32
CA HIS A 10 6.07 2.09 13.62
C HIS A 10 4.78 1.64 14.33
N GLN A 11 4.78 1.68 15.67
CA GLN A 11 3.62 1.34 16.50
C GLN A 11 2.45 2.33 16.29
N ASP A 12 2.75 3.63 16.15
CA ASP A 12 1.76 4.65 15.79
C ASP A 12 1.20 4.46 14.38
N ARG A 13 2.05 4.09 13.39
CA ARG A 13 1.62 3.81 12.01
C ARG A 13 0.65 2.61 11.98
N VAL A 14 1.02 1.51 12.65
CA VAL A 14 0.18 0.32 12.82
C VAL A 14 -1.14 0.66 13.52
N GLN A 15 -1.13 1.54 14.53
CA GLN A 15 -2.36 1.96 15.20
C GLN A 15 -3.22 2.89 14.32
N ALA A 16 -2.63 3.77 13.52
CA ALA A 16 -3.34 4.60 12.55
C ALA A 16 -4.02 3.76 11.46
N ALA A 17 -3.33 2.73 10.95
CA ALA A 17 -3.89 1.76 10.01
C ALA A 17 -5.06 0.99 10.64
N ARG A 18 -4.91 0.51 11.89
CA ARG A 18 -6.00 -0.10 12.66
C ARG A 18 -7.18 0.84 12.84
N ASP A 19 -6.96 2.10 13.20
CA ASP A 19 -8.05 3.07 13.43
C ASP A 19 -8.75 3.48 12.12
N LYS A 20 -8.02 3.49 10.98
CA LYS A 20 -8.60 3.64 9.64
C LYS A 20 -9.45 2.42 9.29
N HIS A 21 -8.94 1.21 9.53
CA HIS A 21 -9.69 -0.03 9.28
C HIS A 21 -10.92 -0.16 10.18
N ILE A 22 -10.82 0.10 11.49
CA ILE A 22 -11.95 0.05 12.44
C ILE A 22 -13.09 0.97 11.98
N ARG A 23 -12.79 2.17 11.44
CA ARG A 23 -13.81 3.07 10.87
C ARG A 23 -14.48 2.50 9.62
N HIS A 24 -13.75 1.80 8.74
CA HIS A 24 -14.35 1.06 7.63
C HIS A 24 -15.19 -0.14 8.13
N TYR A 25 -14.63 -0.96 9.01
CA TYR A 25 -15.25 -2.17 9.55
C TYR A 25 -16.55 -1.85 10.30
N LEU A 26 -16.61 -0.76 11.06
CA LEU A 26 -17.82 -0.30 11.73
C LEU A 26 -18.93 0.10 10.73
N LYS A 27 -18.57 0.68 9.58
CA LYS A 27 -19.52 1.05 8.52
C LYS A 27 -20.11 -0.19 7.81
N CYS A 28 -19.33 -1.26 7.67
CA CYS A 28 -19.70 -2.46 6.90
C CYS A 28 -20.03 -3.70 7.79
N ARG A 29 -20.08 -3.51 9.12
CA ARG A 29 -19.99 -4.55 10.16
C ARG A 29 -20.94 -5.73 10.00
N GLU A 30 -22.21 -5.46 9.75
CA GLU A 30 -23.25 -6.51 9.68
C GLU A 30 -23.04 -7.45 8.50
N ALA A 31 -22.72 -6.91 7.31
CA ALA A 31 -22.47 -7.69 6.10
C ALA A 31 -21.23 -8.59 6.24
N ILE A 32 -20.15 -8.05 6.83
CA ILE A 32 -18.91 -8.80 7.09
C ILE A 32 -19.15 -9.92 8.13
N LEU A 33 -19.88 -9.62 9.22
CA LEU A 33 -20.20 -10.60 10.27
C LEU A 33 -21.22 -11.67 9.84
N ALA A 34 -21.94 -11.48 8.74
CA ALA A 34 -22.74 -12.53 8.13
C ALA A 34 -21.83 -13.52 7.37
N LYS A 35 -21.04 -13.05 6.40
CA LYS A 35 -20.15 -13.90 5.58
C LYS A 35 -19.10 -14.64 6.41
N ARG A 36 -18.47 -13.97 7.38
CA ARG A 36 -17.42 -14.58 8.23
C ARG A 36 -17.90 -15.76 9.11
N ARG A 37 -19.21 -16.00 9.25
CA ARG A 37 -19.75 -17.22 9.90
C ARG A 37 -19.68 -18.46 8.99
N GLN A 38 -19.64 -18.26 7.68
CA GLN A 38 -19.72 -19.33 6.68
C GLN A 38 -18.34 -19.94 6.41
N VAL A 39 -17.30 -19.09 6.36
CA VAL A 39 -15.92 -19.44 5.95
C VAL A 39 -15.06 -20.04 7.08
N ARG A 40 -15.44 -19.86 8.35
CA ARG A 40 -14.62 -20.21 9.54
C ARG A 40 -14.34 -21.70 9.81
N LYS A 41 -14.64 -22.60 8.87
CA LYS A 41 -14.55 -24.06 9.07
C LYS A 41 -13.16 -24.68 8.84
N GLU A 42 -12.31 -24.08 8.00
CA GLU A 42 -11.36 -24.88 7.18
C GLU A 42 -9.83 -24.63 7.36
N LYS A 43 -9.35 -24.02 8.47
CA LYS A 43 -7.90 -23.99 8.91
C LYS A 43 -6.94 -23.17 8.00
N LYS A 44 -5.69 -22.71 8.30
CA LYS A 44 -4.53 -22.92 9.24
C LYS A 44 -3.37 -23.78 8.61
N HIS A 45 -2.05 -23.45 8.60
CA HIS A 45 -1.25 -22.35 9.24
C HIS A 45 0.33 -22.39 9.03
N CYS A 46 0.97 -21.36 8.42
CA CYS A 46 2.35 -20.77 8.68
C CYS A 46 3.66 -21.52 8.20
N PRO A 47 4.93 -20.99 8.33
CA PRO A 47 5.56 -19.61 8.21
C PRO A 47 6.97 -19.51 7.47
N VAL A 48 7.56 -18.30 7.27
CA VAL A 48 8.91 -18.01 6.61
C VAL A 48 9.68 -16.79 7.26
N ASN A 49 10.90 -16.39 6.80
CA ASN A 49 11.93 -15.36 7.25
C ASN A 49 12.74 -14.85 5.99
N ASN A 50 13.60 -13.79 5.84
CA ASN A 50 14.16 -12.61 6.60
C ASN A 50 14.92 -11.60 5.63
N PRO A 51 15.57 -10.45 6.06
CA PRO A 51 15.81 -9.21 5.22
C PRO A 51 17.27 -8.62 5.13
N LEU A 52 17.47 -7.33 4.67
CA LEU A 52 18.32 -6.20 5.26
C LEU A 52 18.70 -4.98 4.31
N ASP A 53 18.53 -3.73 4.81
CA ASP A 53 19.26 -2.39 4.76
C ASP A 53 19.85 -1.74 3.42
N ASP A 54 20.32 -0.46 3.24
CA ASP A 54 20.56 0.78 4.07
C ASP A 54 20.76 2.15 3.25
N GLU A 55 20.53 3.34 3.88
CA GLU A 55 21.00 4.80 3.83
C GLU A 55 21.73 5.59 2.66
N ASP A 56 21.59 6.97 2.58
CA ASP A 56 22.64 8.02 2.20
C ASP A 56 22.28 9.57 2.37
N GLU A 57 23.26 10.51 2.18
CA GLU A 57 23.27 11.98 2.53
C GLU A 57 22.64 13.05 1.55
N PRO A 58 22.38 14.33 1.99
CA PRO A 58 21.70 15.39 1.21
C PRO A 58 22.58 16.50 0.55
N MET A 59 22.10 17.10 -0.56
CA MET A 59 22.72 18.22 -1.29
C MET A 59 21.90 19.55 -1.24
N SER A 60 22.52 20.66 -1.66
CA SER A 60 21.89 21.99 -1.75
C SER A 60 21.01 22.16 -3.00
N GLU A 61 19.80 21.60 -2.97
CA GLU A 61 18.84 21.66 -4.08
C GLU A 61 18.29 23.08 -4.38
N THR A 62 18.09 23.41 -5.66
CA THR A 62 17.27 24.57 -6.07
C THR A 62 15.82 24.16 -6.28
N LEU A 63 14.90 25.13 -6.36
CA LEU A 63 13.48 24.87 -6.64
C LEU A 63 13.27 24.03 -7.91
N GLN A 64 14.09 24.23 -8.94
CA GLN A 64 14.02 23.46 -10.18
C GLN A 64 14.46 22.00 -9.96
N ASP A 65 15.44 21.76 -9.10
CA ASP A 65 15.92 20.42 -8.76
C ASP A 65 14.88 19.67 -7.92
N CYS A 66 14.28 20.32 -6.91
CA CYS A 66 13.21 19.74 -6.10
C CYS A 66 11.98 19.35 -6.96
N ILE A 67 11.58 20.21 -7.90
CA ILE A 67 10.49 19.91 -8.87
C ILE A 67 10.90 18.75 -9.80
N ALA A 68 12.17 18.70 -10.22
CA ALA A 68 12.68 17.61 -11.04
C ALA A 68 12.72 16.27 -10.26
N ALA A 69 13.10 16.26 -8.99
CA ALA A 69 13.11 15.07 -8.13
C ALA A 69 11.70 14.45 -8.00
N VAL A 70 10.69 15.26 -7.67
CA VAL A 70 9.28 14.83 -7.63
C VAL A 70 8.84 14.27 -8.99
N LYS A 71 9.22 14.95 -10.09
CA LYS A 71 8.87 14.51 -11.44
C LYS A 71 9.51 13.18 -11.79
N TYR A 72 10.82 13.00 -11.57
CA TYR A 72 11.51 11.75 -11.90
C TYR A 72 11.01 10.59 -11.05
N ALA A 73 10.80 10.80 -9.74
CA ALA A 73 10.20 9.78 -8.88
C ALA A 73 8.80 9.35 -9.37
N LYS A 74 7.98 10.29 -9.85
CA LYS A 74 6.67 10.02 -10.47
C LYS A 74 6.79 9.29 -11.81
N ASP A 75 7.65 9.75 -12.69
CA ASP A 75 7.78 9.16 -14.03
C ASP A 75 8.40 7.75 -13.96
N ASP A 76 9.35 7.49 -13.04
CA ASP A 76 9.84 6.15 -12.71
C ASP A 76 8.73 5.25 -12.12
N PHE A 77 7.97 5.74 -11.14
CA PHE A 77 6.85 5.03 -10.50
C PHE A 77 5.81 4.61 -11.55
N MET A 78 5.45 5.53 -12.46
CA MET A 78 4.52 5.26 -13.55
C MET A 78 5.11 4.28 -14.58
N ALA A 79 6.41 4.30 -14.84
CA ALA A 79 7.09 3.31 -15.70
C ALA A 79 7.14 1.90 -15.06
N HIS A 80 7.25 1.83 -13.72
CA HIS A 80 7.17 0.58 -12.95
C HIS A 80 5.75 -0.01 -13.01
N ILE A 81 4.72 0.73 -12.60
CA ILE A 81 3.34 0.19 -12.53
C ILE A 81 2.66 0.06 -13.90
N LYS A 82 2.98 0.96 -14.85
CA LYS A 82 2.43 1.11 -16.22
C LYS A 82 0.93 1.43 -16.30
N SER A 83 0.11 0.82 -15.47
CA SER A 83 -1.31 1.13 -15.30
C SER A 83 -1.73 0.69 -13.88
N PRO A 84 -2.22 1.61 -13.02
CA PRO A 84 -2.47 1.32 -11.61
C PRO A 84 -3.35 0.09 -11.35
N ARG A 85 -4.50 0.00 -12.04
CA ARG A 85 -5.41 -1.14 -11.88
C ARG A 85 -4.77 -2.45 -12.32
N ARG A 86 -4.15 -2.46 -13.50
CA ARG A 86 -3.47 -3.64 -14.06
C ARG A 86 -2.29 -4.09 -13.20
N PHE A 87 -1.62 -3.18 -12.49
CA PHE A 87 -0.57 -3.54 -11.54
C PHE A 87 -1.13 -4.41 -10.41
N PHE A 88 -2.24 -4.01 -9.77
CA PHE A 88 -2.89 -4.83 -8.73
C PHE A 88 -3.43 -6.15 -9.28
N ASP A 89 -4.06 -6.14 -10.47
CA ASP A 89 -4.56 -7.36 -11.11
C ASP A 89 -3.40 -8.37 -11.36
N LEU A 90 -2.22 -7.87 -11.79
CA LEU A 90 -1.00 -8.67 -11.95
C LEU A 90 -0.33 -9.07 -10.63
N LEU A 91 -0.46 -8.26 -9.58
CA LEU A 91 0.07 -8.57 -8.24
C LEU A 91 -0.71 -9.71 -7.59
N MET A 92 -2.03 -9.70 -7.75
CA MET A 92 -2.93 -10.79 -7.37
C MET A 92 -2.67 -12.08 -8.19
N ASP A 93 -2.39 -11.96 -9.49
CA ASP A 93 -2.03 -13.09 -10.37
C ASP A 93 -0.64 -13.69 -10.05
N LYS A 94 0.34 -12.87 -9.63
CA LYS A 94 1.60 -13.39 -9.07
C LYS A 94 1.36 -14.16 -7.78
N TYR A 95 0.55 -13.59 -6.87
CA TYR A 95 0.25 -14.19 -5.57
C TYR A 95 -0.55 -15.50 -5.68
N SER A 96 -1.52 -15.59 -6.58
CA SER A 96 -2.27 -16.85 -6.79
C SER A 96 -1.37 -17.98 -7.33
N LYS A 97 -0.34 -17.64 -8.12
CA LYS A 97 0.66 -18.60 -8.63
C LYS A 97 1.66 -19.09 -7.59
N THR A 98 1.71 -18.48 -6.39
CA THR A 98 2.50 -18.97 -5.26
C THR A 98 1.67 -19.67 -4.19
N MET A 99 0.34 -19.77 -4.37
CA MET A 99 -0.48 -20.65 -3.53
C MET A 99 -0.07 -22.11 -3.78
N PRO A 100 0.21 -22.91 -2.73
CA PRO A 100 0.48 -24.33 -2.90
C PRO A 100 -0.78 -25.08 -3.31
N ASP A 101 -0.59 -26.26 -3.91
CA ASP A 101 -1.68 -27.18 -4.23
C ASP A 101 -2.33 -27.68 -2.91
N PRO A 102 -3.64 -27.47 -2.69
CA PRO A 102 -4.31 -27.86 -1.45
C PRO A 102 -4.40 -29.39 -1.25
N GLU A 103 -4.15 -30.20 -2.28
CA GLU A 103 -4.02 -31.66 -2.12
C GLU A 103 -2.63 -32.08 -1.60
N LEU A 104 -1.61 -31.21 -1.74
CA LEU A 104 -0.22 -31.48 -1.34
C LEU A 104 0.19 -30.73 -0.05
N ASP A 105 -0.20 -29.46 0.09
CA ASP A 105 -0.05 -28.69 1.34
C ASP A 105 -1.29 -27.81 1.60
N PRO A 106 -2.31 -28.35 2.29
CA PRO A 106 -3.48 -27.57 2.73
C PRO A 106 -3.20 -26.61 3.89
N THR A 107 -1.95 -26.46 4.35
CA THR A 107 -1.58 -25.58 5.47
C THR A 107 -0.72 -24.38 5.08
N GLY A 108 -0.02 -24.48 3.96
CA GLY A 108 0.77 -23.43 3.33
C GLY A 108 -0.08 -22.27 2.82
N ARG A 109 0.59 -21.27 2.26
CA ARG A 109 0.00 -19.99 1.86
C ARG A 109 0.65 -19.48 0.59
N GLY A 110 -0.06 -18.62 -0.13
CA GLY A 110 0.58 -17.77 -1.14
C GLY A 110 1.67 -16.89 -0.51
N ASP A 111 2.70 -16.60 -1.29
CA ASP A 111 3.86 -15.81 -0.87
C ASP A 111 3.47 -14.34 -0.67
N LYS A 112 3.42 -13.90 0.59
CA LYS A 112 3.10 -12.53 0.97
C LYS A 112 4.20 -11.52 0.60
N SER A 113 5.44 -11.99 0.41
CA SER A 113 6.56 -11.12 0.09
C SER A 113 6.33 -10.38 -1.23
N ILE A 114 5.53 -10.93 -2.15
CA ILE A 114 5.07 -10.27 -3.39
C ILE A 114 4.43 -8.90 -3.11
N PHE A 115 3.69 -8.77 -2.00
CA PHE A 115 3.06 -7.51 -1.58
C PHE A 115 4.02 -6.64 -0.76
N GLU A 116 4.85 -7.24 0.07
CA GLU A 116 5.83 -6.53 0.91
C GLU A 116 6.90 -5.84 0.05
N HIS A 117 7.51 -6.56 -0.89
CA HIS A 117 8.40 -5.99 -1.93
C HIS A 117 7.69 -4.91 -2.78
N ALA A 118 6.37 -5.01 -3.00
CA ALA A 118 5.64 -3.98 -3.74
C ALA A 118 5.47 -2.68 -2.92
N ILE A 119 5.31 -2.79 -1.60
CA ILE A 119 5.35 -1.64 -0.69
C ILE A 119 6.76 -1.03 -0.65
N GLU A 120 7.80 -1.85 -0.45
CA GLU A 120 9.20 -1.39 -0.43
C GLU A 120 9.57 -0.64 -1.72
N ASN A 121 9.19 -1.17 -2.89
CA ASN A 121 9.38 -0.48 -4.17
C ASN A 121 8.64 0.85 -4.21
N PHE A 122 7.42 0.93 -3.66
CA PHE A 122 6.64 2.18 -3.62
C PHE A 122 7.19 3.19 -2.61
N GLU A 123 7.67 2.78 -1.44
CA GLU A 123 8.31 3.65 -0.45
C GLU A 123 9.60 4.27 -1.04
N ASN A 124 10.40 3.49 -1.78
CA ASN A 124 11.57 3.98 -2.55
C ASN A 124 11.24 5.03 -3.65
N PHE A 125 9.99 5.09 -4.14
CA PHE A 125 9.52 6.20 -4.99
C PHE A 125 8.99 7.38 -4.16
N ILE A 126 8.28 7.09 -3.07
CA ILE A 126 7.69 8.08 -2.17
C ILE A 126 8.76 8.93 -1.50
N ASP A 127 9.87 8.36 -1.04
CA ASP A 127 10.87 9.12 -0.29
C ASP A 127 11.73 10.02 -1.18
N ARG A 128 12.08 9.55 -2.39
CA ARG A 128 12.64 10.43 -3.45
C ARG A 128 11.70 11.59 -3.81
N ALA A 129 10.38 11.36 -3.78
CA ALA A 129 9.40 12.41 -4.02
C ALA A 129 9.16 13.31 -2.78
N ASN A 130 9.29 12.79 -1.56
CA ASN A 130 9.17 13.56 -0.32
C ASN A 130 10.30 14.59 -0.18
N GLY A 131 11.55 14.23 -0.51
CA GLY A 131 12.68 15.17 -0.48
C GLY A 131 12.42 16.43 -1.29
N GLY A 132 12.06 16.27 -2.57
CA GLY A 132 11.68 17.41 -3.42
C GLY A 132 10.40 18.14 -2.95
N LEU A 133 9.40 17.43 -2.41
CA LEU A 133 8.21 18.06 -1.84
C LEU A 133 8.53 18.98 -0.65
N ASP A 134 9.40 18.54 0.25
CA ASP A 134 9.82 19.32 1.42
C ASP A 134 10.81 20.43 1.03
N GLY A 135 11.63 20.25 -0.01
CA GLY A 135 12.45 21.31 -0.60
C GLY A 135 11.61 22.45 -1.19
N ILE A 136 10.57 22.12 -1.98
CA ILE A 136 9.59 23.10 -2.47
C ILE A 136 8.90 23.81 -1.30
N LEU A 137 8.50 23.07 -0.25
CA LEU A 137 7.85 23.64 0.94
C LEU A 137 8.74 24.65 1.67
N GLN A 138 10.04 24.35 1.81
CA GLN A 138 11.00 25.24 2.47
C GLN A 138 11.28 26.51 1.66
N MET A 139 11.39 26.41 0.34
CA MET A 139 11.68 27.58 -0.52
C MET A 139 10.45 28.44 -0.82
N CYS A 140 9.28 27.83 -1.03
CA CYS A 140 8.10 28.51 -1.59
C CYS A 140 6.85 28.45 -0.70
N SER A 141 6.90 27.78 0.46
CA SER A 141 5.72 27.49 1.27
C SER A 141 4.63 26.75 0.47
N ILE A 142 3.35 26.87 0.84
CA ILE A 142 2.23 26.19 0.17
C ILE A 142 1.83 26.97 -1.10
N CYS A 143 2.65 26.86 -2.14
CA CYS A 143 2.37 27.32 -3.51
C CYS A 143 1.62 26.26 -4.35
N ASP A 144 1.40 26.51 -5.63
CA ASP A 144 0.70 25.57 -6.52
C ASP A 144 1.59 24.43 -7.02
N GLU A 145 2.89 24.68 -7.16
CA GLU A 145 3.92 23.66 -7.40
C GLU A 145 3.97 22.66 -6.23
N TRP A 146 3.90 23.16 -4.99
CA TRP A 146 3.81 22.32 -3.80
C TRP A 146 2.53 21.48 -3.78
N ARG A 147 1.38 22.06 -4.15
CA ARG A 147 0.10 21.33 -4.24
C ARG A 147 0.13 20.23 -5.31
N ALA A 148 0.78 20.49 -6.45
CA ALA A 148 0.96 19.50 -7.51
C ALA A 148 1.87 18.34 -7.05
N ALA A 149 2.97 18.65 -6.36
CA ALA A 149 3.87 17.65 -5.77
C ALA A 149 3.18 16.83 -4.66
N ASP A 150 2.46 17.49 -3.74
CA ASP A 150 1.70 16.84 -2.66
C ASP A 150 0.62 15.89 -3.22
N ALA A 151 -0.05 16.26 -4.32
CA ALA A 151 -0.99 15.38 -5.01
C ALA A 151 -0.32 14.11 -5.59
N ILE A 152 0.89 14.23 -6.15
CA ILE A 152 1.70 13.09 -6.63
C ILE A 152 2.08 12.18 -5.46
N CYS A 153 2.66 12.73 -4.39
CA CYS A 153 3.09 11.95 -3.23
C CYS A 153 1.90 11.34 -2.46
N LYS A 154 0.72 11.96 -2.52
CA LYS A 154 -0.54 11.36 -2.03
C LYS A 154 -0.97 10.18 -2.88
N PHE A 155 -0.96 10.30 -4.20
CA PHE A 155 -1.33 9.21 -5.10
C PHE A 155 -0.45 7.96 -4.88
N MET A 156 0.88 8.13 -4.76
CA MET A 156 1.78 7.03 -4.42
C MET A 156 1.46 6.40 -3.05
N ARG A 157 1.16 7.22 -2.02
CA ARG A 157 0.78 6.74 -0.68
C ARG A 157 -0.59 6.04 -0.67
N GLU A 158 -1.52 6.42 -1.54
CA GLU A 158 -2.77 5.68 -1.73
C GLU A 158 -2.53 4.34 -2.43
N MET A 159 -1.60 4.26 -3.38
CA MET A 159 -1.17 3.01 -4.01
C MET A 159 -0.52 2.05 -3.00
N VAL A 160 0.35 2.52 -2.08
CA VAL A 160 0.82 1.74 -0.92
C VAL A 160 -0.36 1.25 -0.10
N GLY A 161 -1.27 2.14 0.28
CA GLY A 161 -2.41 1.80 1.13
C GLY A 161 -3.39 0.80 0.52
N MET A 162 -3.41 0.64 -0.81
CA MET A 162 -4.15 -0.42 -1.50
C MET A 162 -3.44 -1.78 -1.42
N VAL A 163 -2.10 -1.82 -1.35
CA VAL A 163 -1.34 -3.04 -1.01
C VAL A 163 -1.48 -3.38 0.47
N GLU A 164 -1.48 -2.37 1.36
CA GLU A 164 -1.75 -2.56 2.79
C GLU A 164 -3.13 -3.18 3.05
N ASP A 165 -4.20 -2.80 2.32
CA ASP A 165 -5.52 -3.42 2.44
C ASP A 165 -5.50 -4.91 2.05
N ILE A 166 -4.75 -5.28 1.00
CA ILE A 166 -4.56 -6.69 0.62
C ILE A 166 -3.84 -7.46 1.74
N LEU A 167 -2.73 -6.92 2.26
CA LEU A 167 -2.00 -7.51 3.39
C LEU A 167 -2.86 -7.59 4.66
N LEU A 168 -3.77 -6.64 4.87
CA LEU A 168 -4.69 -6.61 6.01
C LEU A 168 -5.76 -7.70 5.91
N ARG A 169 -6.37 -7.95 4.73
CA ARG A 169 -7.24 -9.13 4.54
C ARG A 169 -6.47 -10.42 4.81
N LEU A 170 -5.24 -10.50 4.33
CA LEU A 170 -4.31 -11.61 4.58
C LEU A 170 -3.85 -11.74 6.05
N ALA A 171 -3.99 -10.70 6.86
CA ALA A 171 -3.71 -10.74 8.30
C ALA A 171 -4.94 -11.17 9.12
N GLU A 172 -6.15 -10.75 8.72
CA GLU A 172 -7.39 -11.03 9.46
C GLU A 172 -7.96 -12.43 9.25
N GLY A 173 -7.88 -12.96 8.02
CA GLY A 173 -8.37 -14.30 7.71
C GLY A 173 -7.48 -15.08 6.74
N GLY A 174 -6.37 -14.51 6.30
CA GLY A 174 -5.46 -15.15 5.35
C GLY A 174 -6.03 -15.22 3.95
N ASP A 175 -5.48 -16.16 3.20
CA ASP A 175 -5.67 -16.42 1.78
C ASP A 175 -7.17 -16.50 1.41
N SER A 176 -7.98 -17.19 2.24
CA SER A 176 -9.43 -17.31 2.05
C SER A 176 -10.20 -16.00 2.19
N GLU A 177 -9.80 -15.13 3.12
CA GLU A 177 -10.45 -13.82 3.33
C GLU A 177 -10.06 -12.84 2.20
N LEU A 178 -8.82 -12.92 1.70
CA LEU A 178 -8.40 -12.16 0.52
C LEU A 178 -9.18 -12.62 -0.73
N VAL A 179 -9.35 -13.92 -0.96
CA VAL A 179 -10.13 -14.45 -2.09
C VAL A 179 -11.59 -14.01 -2.00
N VAL A 180 -12.21 -14.05 -0.82
CA VAL A 180 -13.59 -13.53 -0.63
C VAL A 180 -13.68 -12.04 -0.88
N ALA A 181 -12.73 -11.24 -0.39
CA ALA A 181 -12.69 -9.80 -0.63
C ALA A 181 -12.54 -9.49 -2.13
N PHE A 182 -11.61 -10.17 -2.81
CA PHE A 182 -11.36 -10.03 -4.24
C PHE A 182 -12.58 -10.38 -5.10
N MET A 183 -13.25 -11.51 -4.83
CA MET A 183 -14.43 -11.95 -5.60
C MET A 183 -15.65 -11.03 -5.42
N VAL A 184 -15.78 -10.38 -4.26
CA VAL A 184 -16.91 -9.47 -3.97
C VAL A 184 -16.64 -8.05 -4.49
N GLY A 185 -15.37 -7.68 -4.71
CA GLY A 185 -14.98 -6.31 -5.05
C GLY A 185 -14.66 -5.44 -3.82
N GLU A 186 -14.41 -6.04 -2.66
CA GLU A 186 -14.19 -5.32 -1.39
C GLU A 186 -12.78 -4.73 -1.22
N LEU A 187 -11.81 -5.07 -2.09
CA LEU A 187 -10.44 -4.54 -1.98
C LEU A 187 -10.39 -3.09 -2.47
N TRP A 188 -9.65 -2.22 -1.78
CA TRP A 188 -9.69 -0.77 -2.01
C TRP A 188 -9.39 -0.37 -3.47
N TYR A 189 -8.41 -1.02 -4.13
CA TYR A 189 -8.10 -0.77 -5.55
C TYR A 189 -9.23 -1.16 -6.53
N GLN A 190 -10.18 -2.01 -6.09
CA GLN A 190 -11.30 -2.46 -6.90
C GLN A 190 -12.37 -1.36 -7.05
N GLU A 191 -12.65 -0.62 -5.98
CA GLU A 191 -13.55 0.56 -5.95
C GLU A 191 -12.86 1.88 -6.35
N TYR A 192 -11.54 2.00 -6.20
CA TYR A 192 -10.82 3.26 -6.38
C TYR A 192 -10.85 3.78 -7.83
N LYS A 193 -11.15 5.07 -7.99
CA LYS A 193 -11.15 5.78 -9.28
C LYS A 193 -9.78 6.40 -9.52
N PHE A 194 -8.93 5.67 -10.22
CA PHE A 194 -7.60 6.15 -10.61
C PHE A 194 -7.69 7.44 -11.43
N PRO A 195 -6.91 8.48 -11.11
CA PRO A 195 -6.71 9.60 -12.03
C PRO A 195 -5.98 9.10 -13.28
N ILE A 196 -6.49 9.52 -14.45
CA ILE A 196 -5.97 9.20 -15.79
C ILE A 196 -5.51 10.51 -16.43
#